data_AF-A0A7V9G552-F1
#
_entry.id   AF-A0A7V9G552-F1
#
_cell.length_a   1.000
_cell.length_b   1.000
_cell.length_c   1.000
_cell.angle_alpha   90.00
_cell.angle_beta   90.00
_cell.angle_gamma   90.00
#
_symmetry.space_group_name_H-M   'P 1'
#
loop_
_entity.id
_entity.type
_entity.pdbx_description
1 polymer ?
#
loop_
_entity_poly.entity_id
_entity_poly.type
_entity_poly.pdbx_seq_one_letter_code
_entity_poly.pdbx_strand_id
1 'polypeptide(L)' 'MTREKTDETPRLTSVSIELAASLLRRGGWDSASEEALRIDIAAGAPVNADGTLNLLAYGSWLVRELAERERHHGR' A
#
# COMPACT_ATOMS: atom_id res chain seq x y z
N MET A 1 -8.68 -23.91 19.28
CA MET A 1 -8.71 -23.33 17.93
C MET A 1 -7.42 -22.57 17.71
N THR A 2 -6.34 -23.31 17.45
CA THR A 2 -5.00 -22.74 17.27
C THR A 2 -4.97 -22.11 15.88
N ARG A 3 -4.91 -20.78 15.79
CA ARG A 3 -4.61 -20.14 14.50
C ARG A 3 -3.16 -20.47 14.20
N GLU A 4 -2.94 -21.41 13.29
CA GLU A 4 -1.66 -21.61 12.63
C GLU A 4 -1.27 -20.28 11.99
N LYS A 5 -0.26 -19.59 12.54
CA LYS A 5 0.40 -18.50 11.83
C LYS A 5 1.24 -19.17 10.76
N THR A 6 0.69 -19.29 9.55
CA THR A 6 1.44 -19.83 8.43
C THR A 6 2.73 -19.01 8.26
N ASP A 7 3.87 -19.69 8.37
CA ASP A 7 5.21 -19.19 8.03
C ASP A 7 5.33 -19.08 6.49
N GLU A 8 4.35 -18.45 5.86
CA GLU A 8 4.32 -18.20 4.43
C GLU A 8 5.12 -16.94 4.15
N THR A 9 6.16 -17.08 3.33
CA THR A 9 6.95 -15.94 2.85
C THR A 9 5.99 -14.89 2.28
N PRO A 10 5.95 -13.66 2.82
CA PRO A 10 4.97 -12.67 2.38
C PRO A 10 5.17 -12.37 0.90
N ARG A 11 4.12 -12.58 0.10
CA ARG A 11 4.14 -12.26 -1.32
C ARG A 11 3.90 -10.77 -1.49
N LEU A 12 4.78 -10.07 -2.20
CA LEU A 12 4.63 -8.63 -2.45
C LEU A 12 3.31 -8.25 -3.15
N THR A 13 2.67 -9.22 -3.82
CA THR A 13 1.40 -9.05 -4.54
C THR A 13 0.15 -9.22 -3.65
N SER A 14 0.31 -9.68 -2.41
CA SER A 14 -0.79 -9.84 -1.44
C SER A 14 -0.23 -9.69 -0.03
N VAL A 15 -0.29 -8.45 0.46
CA VAL A 15 0.22 -8.04 1.77
C VAL A 15 -0.92 -7.41 2.56
N SER A 16 -1.09 -7.77 3.83
CA SER A 16 -2.07 -7.08 4.68
C SER A 16 -1.71 -5.59 4.82
N ILE A 17 -2.69 -4.72 5.09
CA ILE A 17 -2.46 -3.27 5.17
C ILE A 17 -1.47 -2.93 6.29
N GLU A 18 -1.56 -3.66 7.40
CA GLU A 18 -0.69 -3.51 8.57
C GLU A 18 0.76 -3.86 8.22
N LEU A 19 0.96 -4.99 7.53
CA LEU A 19 2.28 -5.42 7.10
C LEU A 19 2.83 -4.49 6.01
N ALA A 20 2.00 -4.01 5.09
CA ALA A 20 2.40 -3.03 4.08
C ALA A 20 2.91 -1.74 4.72
N ALA A 21 2.17 -1.16 5.68
CA ALA A 21 2.62 0.01 6.43
C ALA A 21 3.97 -0.24 7.14
N SER A 22 4.12 -1.41 7.78
CA SER A 22 5.39 -1.78 8.42
C SER A 22 6.55 -1.92 7.42
N LEU A 23 6.32 -2.51 6.25
CA LEU A 23 7.35 -2.68 5.22
C LEU A 23 7.76 -1.33 4.62
N LEU A 24 6.80 -0.46 4.34
CA LEU A 24 7.05 0.88 3.79
C LEU A 24 7.83 1.77 4.76
N ARG A 25 7.48 1.75 6.06
CA ARG A 25 8.29 2.44 7.10
C ARG A 25 9.72 1.95 7.12
N ARG A 26 9.92 0.63 7.11
CA ARG A 26 11.27 0.03 7.06
C ARG A 26 12.01 0.33 5.75
N GLY A 27 11.27 0.57 4.67
CA GLY A 27 11.77 0.98 3.36
C GLY A 27 12.10 2.48 3.24
N GLY A 28 11.96 3.26 4.33
CA GLY A 28 12.32 4.68 4.36
C GLY A 28 11.15 5.65 4.20
N TRP A 29 9.90 5.17 4.15
CA TRP A 29 8.73 6.05 4.21
C TRP A 29 8.25 6.22 5.65
N ASP A 30 8.82 7.20 6.36
CA ASP A 30 8.59 7.41 7.79
C ASP A 30 7.12 7.64 8.17
N SER A 31 6.35 8.32 7.31
CA SER A 31 4.93 8.63 7.54
C SER A 31 3.97 7.52 7.11
N ALA A 32 4.47 6.39 6.59
CA ALA A 32 3.61 5.25 6.25
C ALA A 32 2.90 4.73 7.50
N SER A 33 1.57 4.65 7.44
CA SER A 33 0.70 4.13 8.49
C SER A 33 -0.52 3.47 7.86
N GLU A 34 -1.22 2.60 8.59
CA GLU A 34 -2.45 2.01 8.07
C GLU A 34 -3.47 3.09 7.71
N GLU A 35 -3.54 4.18 8.48
CA GLU A 35 -4.45 5.29 8.21
C GLU A 35 -4.09 5.98 6.89
N ALA A 36 -2.80 6.26 6.67
CA ALA A 36 -2.33 6.83 5.40
C ALA A 36 -2.69 5.92 4.20
N LEU A 37 -2.46 4.62 4.34
CA LEU A 37 -2.83 3.64 3.31
C LEU A 37 -4.35 3.59 3.09
N ARG A 38 -5.17 3.67 4.15
CA ARG A 38 -6.64 3.71 4.02
C ARG A 38 -7.12 4.99 3.34
N ILE A 39 -6.47 6.12 3.59
CA ILE A 39 -6.74 7.38 2.88
C ILE A 39 -6.43 7.23 1.38
N ASP A 40 -5.29 6.63 1.04
CA ASP A 40 -4.92 6.37 -0.36
C ASP A 40 -5.93 5.42 -1.03
N ILE A 41 -6.38 4.38 -0.32
CA ILE A 41 -7.44 3.46 -0.80
C ILE A 41 -8.76 4.20 -1.01
N ALA A 42 -9.17 5.07 -0.09
CA ALA A 42 -10.36 5.89 -0.24
C ALA A 42 -10.24 6.87 -1.43
N ALA A 43 -9.02 7.30 -1.75
CA ALA A 43 -8.71 8.11 -2.93
C ALA A 43 -8.66 7.27 -4.24
N GLY A 44 -8.76 5.95 -4.16
CA GLY A 44 -8.82 5.05 -5.33
C GLY A 44 -7.56 4.22 -5.56
N ALA A 45 -6.66 4.10 -4.58
CA ALA A 45 -5.55 3.16 -4.68
C ALA A 45 -6.07 1.71 -4.85
N PRO A 46 -5.45 0.90 -5.73
CA PRO A 46 -5.93 -0.44 -6.02
C PRO A 46 -5.74 -1.39 -4.83
N VAL A 47 -6.78 -2.16 -4.51
CA VAL A 47 -6.80 -3.19 -3.46
C VAL A 47 -7.28 -4.50 -4.09
N ASN A 48 -6.70 -5.62 -3.65
CA ASN A 48 -7.14 -6.95 -4.07
C ASN A 48 -8.56 -7.24 -3.53
N ALA A 49 -9.28 -8.15 -4.17
CA ALA A 49 -10.65 -8.51 -3.77
C ALA A 49 -10.76 -9.05 -2.31
N ASP A 50 -9.67 -9.59 -1.78
CA ASP A 50 -9.57 -10.10 -0.41
C ASP A 50 -9.17 -9.04 0.63
N GLY A 51 -9.00 -7.78 0.21
CA GLY A 51 -8.59 -6.67 1.08
C GLY A 51 -7.08 -6.54 1.27
N THR A 52 -6.27 -7.39 0.65
CA THR A 52 -4.80 -7.24 0.66
C THR A 52 -4.31 -6.25 -0.38
N LEU A 53 -3.10 -5.74 -0.19
CA LEU A 53 -2.44 -4.81 -1.09
C LEU A 53 -1.42 -5.54 -1.97
N ASN A 54 -1.41 -5.20 -3.26
CA ASN A 54 -0.29 -5.51 -4.14
C ASN A 54 0.66 -4.29 -4.14
N LEU A 55 1.85 -4.44 -3.55
CA LEU A 55 2.81 -3.33 -3.38
C LEU A 55 3.30 -2.75 -4.71
N LEU A 56 3.38 -3.56 -5.78
CA LEU A 56 3.77 -3.09 -7.11
C LEU A 56 2.68 -2.22 -7.73
N ALA A 57 1.43 -2.65 -7.64
CA ALA A 57 0.28 -1.90 -8.15
C ALA A 57 0.10 -0.59 -7.36
N TYR A 58 0.25 -0.67 -6.03
CA TYR A 58 0.18 0.48 -5.14
C TYR A 58 1.29 1.51 -5.44
N GLY A 59 2.54 1.06 -5.58
CA GLY A 59 3.65 1.94 -5.95
C GLY A 59 3.44 2.61 -7.32
N SER A 60 2.89 1.88 -8.28
CA SER A 60 2.55 2.44 -9.60
C SER A 60 1.45 3.51 -9.50
N TRP A 61 0.45 3.30 -8.64
CA TRP A 61 -0.59 4.29 -8.37
C TRP A 61 -0.02 5.55 -7.72
N LEU A 62 0.90 5.43 -6.75
CA LEU A 62 1.55 6.58 -6.11
C LEU A 62 2.33 7.44 -7.13
N VAL A 63 3.07 6.80 -8.03
CA VAL A 63 3.79 7.52 -9.10
C VAL A 63 2.82 8.25 -10.03
N ARG A 64 1.68 7.63 -10.37
CA ARG A 64 0.62 8.27 -11.17
C ARG A 64 0.06 9.49 -10.44
N GLU A 65 -0.30 9.37 -9.17
CA GLU A 65 -0.86 10.45 -8.36
C GLU A 65 0.12 11.63 -8.24
N LEU A 66 1.41 11.36 -8.04
CA LEU A 66 2.43 12.40 -8.00
C LEU A 66 2.50 13.15 -9.35
N ALA A 67 2.54 12.41 -10.47
CA ALA A 67 2.57 13.01 -11.80
C ALA A 67 1.30 13.82 -12.11
N GLU A 68 0.13 13.39 -11.63
CA GLU A 68 -1.12 14.13 -11.77
C GLU A 68 -1.09 15.43 -10.96
N ARG A 69 -0.63 15.40 -9.70
CA ARG A 69 -0.47 16.60 -8.86
C ARG A 69 0.46 17.64 -9.50
N GLU A 70 1.57 17.21 -10.07
CA GLU A 70 2.51 18.10 -10.78
C GLU A 70 1.86 18.74 -12.01
N ARG A 71 1.10 17.98 -12.81
CA ARG A 71 0.35 18.52 -13.97
C ARG A 71 -0.68 19.58 -13.56
N HIS A 72 -1.30 19.41 -12.39
CA HIS A 72 -2.28 20.35 -11.87
C HIS A 72 -1.65 21.63 -11.28
N HIS A 73 -0.42 21.56 -10.75
CA HIS A 73 0.31 22.74 -10.25
C HIS A 73 0.97 23.59 -11.36
N GLY A 74 1.23 23.03 -12.54
CA GLY A 74 1.84 23.76 -13.66
C GLY A 74 0.86 24.55 -14.55
N ARG A 75 -0.35 24.87 -14.05
CA ARG A 75 -1.43 25.51 -14.83
C ARG A 75 -1.93 26.79 -14.19
#